data_AF-A0A6F9A174-F1
#
_entry.id   AF-A0A6F9A174-F1
#
_cell.length_a   1.000
_cell.length_b   1.000
_cell.length_c   1.000
_cell.angle_alpha   90.00
_cell.angle_beta   90.00
_cell.angle_gamma   90.00
#
_symmetry.space_group_name_H-M   'P 1'
#
loop_
_entity.id
_entity.type
_entity.pdbx_description
1 polymer ?
#
loop_
_entity_poly.entity_id
_entity_poly.type
_entity_poly.pdbx_seq_one_letter_code
_entity_poly.pdbx_strand_id
1 'polypeptide(L)'
;MQWSRSLCSLIGVVLLAQMSSTSTVNVALQGVATQSSLYGADITYVKASNAIDGSKNQNASQGSCTHTMSETDPWWRVNLLDVYKVTAVVVTNRDSNPERLNGAEIRIGNSLENNGNNNSRCAVISKITPGNTETFQCNEMEGHYVSVIIHGTAQILTLCEVEVYGSLAGYCSSATCLPHDKYHFVNQNKNWTEAQRYCRNNYTDLATIDNVEDLARQMMSVHSGYTEAAWIGLKKGEWQWSENDCSEGYFNWHQDEPNNGGGNEDCVMMSNGGQWNKSNCNNSHVFICYDSYGKTFHLINNTLMTWRDAQMYCREHHTDLASVRNQTENKEIWGLANGHCVWIGLFRSSWKWSDQSNSSFRNWHEGQPNNVGGNQTCAVTLMNNSGRWGYRKCDEERPFFCYYNKAILIHQNKTWKDAQAYCREHHNDLVSAHSEEIQRWVEARAKRSSTPHVWLGLRYTCTLNIWFWVSGEATCYHNWAPGNGTVTEDCGRTGAGRTGAVEKDGRHQWVSLPDTEKLNFICSTSN
;
A
#
# COMPACT_ATOMS: atom_id res chain seq x y z
N MET A 1 19.24 -15.85 -61.95
CA MET A 1 20.20 -14.75 -61.72
C MET A 1 19.40 -13.47 -61.43
N GLN A 2 19.94 -12.67 -60.52
CA GLN A 2 19.33 -11.54 -59.82
C GLN A 2 18.86 -10.35 -60.70
N TRP A 3 18.24 -9.36 -60.03
CA TRP A 3 17.82 -7.99 -60.45
C TRP A 3 16.39 -7.93 -61.06
N SER A 4 15.46 -7.03 -60.70
CA SER A 4 15.54 -5.64 -60.23
C SER A 4 14.16 -5.10 -59.75
N ARG A 5 14.17 -4.35 -58.64
CA ARG A 5 13.44 -3.09 -58.28
C ARG A 5 12.05 -2.75 -58.88
N SER A 6 11.05 -2.47 -58.02
CA SER A 6 10.57 -1.11 -57.65
C SER A 6 9.08 -1.06 -57.19
N LEU A 7 8.88 -0.34 -56.07
CA LEU A 7 7.67 0.28 -55.48
C LEU A 7 6.38 0.37 -56.34
N CYS A 8 5.20 0.12 -55.76
CA CYS A 8 4.42 1.08 -54.95
C CYS A 8 2.96 0.59 -54.71
N SER A 9 2.39 1.00 -53.57
CA SER A 9 0.95 1.22 -53.30
C SER A 9 0.07 0.08 -52.75
N LEU A 10 -0.18 0.18 -51.42
CA LEU A 10 -1.49 0.36 -50.77
C LEU A 10 -2.58 -0.74 -50.85
N ILE A 11 -2.97 -1.19 -49.64
CA ILE A 11 -4.33 -1.44 -49.11
C ILE A 11 -4.55 -2.86 -48.56
N GLY A 12 -4.79 -2.92 -47.24
CA GLY A 12 -5.75 -3.84 -46.63
C GLY A 12 -5.19 -5.10 -45.97
N VAL A 13 -4.44 -4.97 -44.88
CA VAL A 13 -4.34 -6.08 -43.92
C VAL A 13 -5.68 -6.16 -43.18
N VAL A 14 -6.52 -7.12 -43.56
CA VAL A 14 -7.60 -7.62 -42.73
C VAL A 14 -6.95 -8.36 -41.55
N LEU A 15 -6.61 -7.62 -40.51
CA LEU A 15 -6.45 -8.20 -39.17
C LEU A 15 -7.87 -8.34 -38.63
N LEU A 16 -8.41 -9.55 -38.76
CA LEU A 16 -9.48 -10.01 -37.88
C LEU A 16 -8.96 -9.82 -36.45
N ALA A 17 -9.37 -8.72 -35.82
CA ALA A 17 -9.36 -8.61 -34.38
C ALA A 17 -10.25 -9.74 -33.88
N GLN A 18 -9.64 -10.86 -33.49
CA GLN A 18 -10.24 -11.71 -32.49
C GLN A 18 -10.36 -10.84 -31.25
N MET A 19 -11.53 -10.23 -31.08
CA MET A 19 -11.93 -9.67 -29.80
C MET A 19 -11.89 -10.83 -28.82
N SER A 20 -10.82 -10.90 -28.03
CA SER A 20 -10.77 -11.77 -26.86
C SER A 20 -11.99 -11.42 -26.01
N SER A 21 -12.92 -12.35 -25.87
CA SER A 21 -14.04 -12.25 -24.95
C SER A 21 -13.48 -12.16 -23.54
N THR A 22 -13.29 -10.95 -23.01
CA THR A 22 -13.02 -10.74 -21.60
C THR A 22 -14.24 -11.22 -20.84
N SER A 23 -14.11 -12.34 -20.13
CA SER A 23 -15.10 -12.79 -19.16
C SER A 23 -15.34 -11.64 -18.18
N THR A 24 -16.50 -10.99 -18.24
CA THR A 24 -16.88 -9.95 -17.29
C THR A 24 -17.17 -10.63 -15.96
N VAL A 25 -16.27 -10.46 -14.98
CA VAL A 25 -16.43 -10.99 -13.62
C VAL A 25 -17.33 -10.04 -12.82
N ASN A 26 -18.22 -10.58 -11.98
CA ASN A 26 -18.95 -9.78 -10.99
C ASN A 26 -17.97 -9.35 -9.88
N VAL A 27 -17.55 -8.09 -9.89
CA VAL A 27 -16.55 -7.53 -8.97
C VAL A 27 -17.15 -7.19 -7.60
N ALA A 28 -18.47 -7.17 -7.47
CA ALA A 28 -19.14 -6.89 -6.20
C ALA A 28 -19.01 -8.02 -5.18
N LEU A 29 -18.84 -9.28 -5.62
CA LEU A 29 -18.73 -10.47 -4.75
C LEU A 29 -17.61 -10.38 -3.72
N GLN A 30 -16.56 -9.61 -4.02
CA GLN A 30 -15.40 -9.42 -3.15
C GLN A 30 -15.48 -8.09 -2.38
N GLY A 31 -16.50 -7.28 -2.64
CA GLY A 31 -16.65 -5.95 -2.07
C GLY A 31 -17.13 -5.97 -0.62
N VAL A 32 -17.08 -4.80 0.02
CA VAL A 32 -17.60 -4.59 1.37
C VAL A 32 -18.85 -3.73 1.30
N ALA A 33 -20.00 -4.33 1.63
CA ALA A 33 -21.29 -3.64 1.59
C ALA A 33 -21.64 -2.96 2.92
N THR A 34 -22.27 -1.79 2.85
CA THR A 34 -22.79 -1.03 3.98
C THR A 34 -24.16 -0.45 3.61
N GLN A 35 -25.05 -0.29 4.60
CA GLN A 35 -26.36 0.34 4.40
C GLN A 35 -26.63 1.36 5.50
N SER A 36 -27.53 2.31 5.22
CA SER A 36 -27.89 3.42 6.12
C SER A 36 -28.41 2.97 7.48
N SER A 37 -29.21 1.91 7.51
CA SER A 37 -29.79 1.36 8.73
C SER A 37 -30.13 -0.13 8.56
N LEU A 38 -30.26 -0.86 9.66
CA LEU A 38 -30.63 -2.29 9.65
C LEU A 38 -32.05 -2.46 10.21
N TYR A 39 -32.95 -3.06 9.43
CA TYR A 39 -34.29 -3.38 9.91
C TYR A 39 -34.24 -4.49 10.98
N GLY A 40 -34.55 -4.09 12.22
CA GLY A 40 -34.47 -4.96 13.39
C GLY A 40 -33.01 -5.30 13.72
N ALA A 41 -32.42 -4.59 14.67
CA ALA A 41 -30.99 -4.68 15.00
C ALA A 41 -30.50 -6.12 15.32
N ASP A 42 -31.40 -7.01 15.74
CA ASP A 42 -31.11 -8.41 16.07
C ASP A 42 -31.39 -9.40 14.91
N ILE A 43 -31.83 -8.92 13.74
CA ILE A 43 -32.20 -9.77 12.60
C ILE A 43 -30.98 -10.03 11.71
N THR A 44 -30.49 -11.27 11.73
CA THR A 44 -29.23 -11.66 11.06
C THR A 44 -29.32 -11.83 9.54
N TYR A 45 -30.52 -11.87 8.97
CA TYR A 45 -30.76 -12.27 7.57
C TYR A 45 -31.03 -11.09 6.61
N VAL A 46 -30.89 -9.83 7.05
CA VAL A 46 -31.12 -8.63 6.21
C VAL A 46 -29.94 -7.66 6.10
N LYS A 47 -28.73 -8.18 6.25
CA LYS A 47 -27.48 -7.41 6.28
C LYS A 47 -27.11 -6.88 4.89
N ALA A 48 -26.35 -5.79 4.87
CA ALA A 48 -25.86 -5.16 3.64
C ALA A 48 -25.09 -6.14 2.72
N SER A 49 -24.31 -7.05 3.30
CA SER A 49 -23.52 -8.07 2.59
C SER A 49 -24.36 -9.05 1.78
N ASN A 50 -25.64 -9.23 2.11
CA ASN A 50 -26.48 -10.22 1.46
C ASN A 50 -26.76 -9.84 0.00
N ALA A 51 -26.76 -8.54 -0.34
CA ALA A 51 -26.89 -8.11 -1.74
C ALA A 51 -25.64 -8.34 -2.61
N ILE A 52 -24.56 -8.92 -2.08
CA ILE A 52 -23.35 -9.23 -2.85
C ILE A 52 -22.85 -10.64 -2.55
N ASP A 53 -23.73 -11.51 -2.05
CA ASP A 53 -23.38 -12.88 -1.64
C ASP A 53 -23.37 -13.86 -2.82
N GLY A 54 -23.75 -13.41 -4.02
CA GLY A 54 -23.82 -14.21 -5.24
C GLY A 54 -25.09 -15.04 -5.37
N SER A 55 -26.04 -14.91 -4.43
CA SER A 55 -27.33 -15.57 -4.46
C SER A 55 -28.41 -14.60 -4.96
N LYS A 56 -29.12 -15.00 -6.01
CA LYS A 56 -30.28 -14.24 -6.55
C LYS A 56 -31.59 -14.61 -5.86
N ASN A 57 -31.55 -15.14 -4.64
CA ASN A 57 -32.78 -15.59 -3.96
C ASN A 57 -33.66 -14.38 -3.63
N GLN A 58 -34.89 -14.40 -4.12
CA GLN A 58 -35.78 -13.23 -4.10
C GLN A 58 -36.58 -13.10 -2.79
N ASN A 59 -36.49 -14.12 -1.93
CA ASN A 59 -37.22 -14.18 -0.68
C ASN A 59 -36.44 -13.50 0.44
N ALA A 60 -36.92 -12.34 0.87
CA ALA A 60 -36.29 -11.54 1.92
C ALA A 60 -36.14 -12.26 3.27
N SER A 61 -36.94 -13.30 3.57
CA SER A 61 -36.84 -14.07 4.82
C SER A 61 -35.87 -15.25 4.75
N GLN A 62 -35.32 -15.55 3.56
CA GLN A 62 -34.35 -16.63 3.35
C GLN A 62 -32.89 -16.15 3.30
N GLY A 63 -32.65 -14.87 3.60
CA GLY A 63 -31.32 -14.38 3.93
C GLY A 63 -30.46 -13.78 2.82
N SER A 64 -31.00 -13.59 1.62
CA SER A 64 -30.27 -13.01 0.48
C SER A 64 -30.52 -11.51 0.29
N CYS A 65 -31.53 -10.93 0.93
CA CYS A 65 -31.90 -9.53 0.69
C CYS A 65 -31.47 -8.60 1.83
N THR A 66 -31.09 -7.38 1.47
CA THR A 66 -30.85 -6.26 2.39
C THR A 66 -32.17 -5.63 2.81
N HIS A 67 -32.22 -4.98 3.97
CA HIS A 67 -33.43 -4.26 4.40
C HIS A 67 -33.11 -3.11 5.35
N THR A 68 -33.44 -1.89 4.95
CA THR A 68 -33.30 -0.70 5.79
C THR A 68 -34.54 -0.46 6.66
N MET A 69 -34.39 0.30 7.74
CA MET A 69 -35.54 0.86 8.43
C MET A 69 -36.30 1.84 7.51
N SER A 70 -37.53 2.17 7.90
CA SER A 70 -38.27 3.28 7.28
C SER A 70 -37.61 4.60 7.71
N GLU A 71 -36.93 5.26 6.77
CA GLU A 71 -36.15 6.46 7.06
C GLU A 71 -36.20 7.48 5.90
N THR A 72 -35.51 8.60 6.05
CA THR A 72 -35.35 9.58 4.97
C THR A 72 -34.09 9.24 4.19
N ASP A 73 -34.20 9.17 2.88
CA ASP A 73 -33.10 8.91 1.95
C ASP A 73 -32.27 7.64 2.28
N PRO A 74 -32.91 6.44 2.45
CA PRO A 74 -32.20 5.20 2.71
C PRO A 74 -31.24 4.86 1.56
N TRP A 75 -30.09 4.31 1.91
CA TRP A 75 -29.05 3.98 0.94
C TRP A 75 -28.34 2.67 1.28
N TRP A 76 -27.83 2.03 0.23
CA TRP A 76 -26.92 0.89 0.29
C TRP A 76 -25.71 1.20 -0.60
N ARG A 77 -24.52 0.75 -0.21
CA ARG A 77 -23.28 0.94 -0.96
C ARG A 77 -22.41 -0.30 -0.87
N VAL A 78 -21.78 -0.66 -1.98
CA VAL A 78 -20.62 -1.57 -1.99
C VAL A 78 -19.34 -0.79 -2.26
N ASN A 79 -18.33 -1.04 -1.44
CA ASN A 79 -16.94 -0.72 -1.71
C ASN A 79 -16.35 -1.84 -2.57
N LEU A 80 -15.96 -1.52 -3.81
CA LEU A 80 -15.44 -2.51 -4.77
C LEU A 80 -13.98 -2.89 -4.52
N LEU A 81 -13.32 -2.29 -3.52
CA LEU A 81 -11.91 -2.52 -3.17
C LEU A 81 -10.92 -2.16 -4.29
N ASP A 82 -11.36 -1.58 -5.39
CA ASP A 82 -10.49 -0.97 -6.40
C ASP A 82 -11.36 -0.02 -7.24
N VAL A 83 -10.74 0.79 -8.08
CA VAL A 83 -11.44 1.63 -9.03
C VAL A 83 -11.74 0.81 -10.28
N TYR A 84 -13.02 0.68 -10.63
CA TYR A 84 -13.44 -0.04 -11.83
C TYR A 84 -14.07 0.92 -12.84
N LYS A 85 -13.81 0.68 -14.12
CA LYS A 85 -14.64 1.13 -15.24
C LYS A 85 -15.85 0.22 -15.29
N VAL A 86 -16.90 0.61 -14.59
CA VAL A 86 -18.14 -0.16 -14.45
C VAL A 86 -18.92 -0.09 -15.76
N THR A 87 -19.01 -1.23 -16.44
CA THR A 87 -19.77 -1.36 -17.69
C THR A 87 -21.25 -1.56 -17.41
N ALA A 88 -21.60 -2.34 -16.39
CA ALA A 88 -22.98 -2.61 -16.03
C ALA A 88 -23.15 -2.90 -14.54
N VAL A 89 -24.33 -2.55 -14.01
CA VAL A 89 -24.80 -2.95 -12.68
C VAL A 89 -26.07 -3.74 -12.86
N VAL A 90 -26.14 -4.93 -12.25
CA VAL A 90 -27.30 -5.83 -12.31
C VAL A 90 -27.94 -5.87 -10.94
N VAL A 91 -29.24 -5.66 -10.87
CA VAL A 91 -29.98 -5.60 -9.60
C VAL A 91 -31.11 -6.61 -9.61
N THR A 92 -31.18 -7.45 -8.59
CA THR A 92 -32.29 -8.39 -8.34
C THR A 92 -33.22 -7.80 -7.30
N ASN A 93 -34.50 -7.67 -7.68
CA ASN A 93 -35.55 -7.19 -6.80
C ASN A 93 -36.17 -8.35 -6.02
N ARG A 94 -36.79 -8.02 -4.88
CA ARG A 94 -37.55 -8.97 -4.07
C ARG A 94 -38.86 -9.39 -4.74
N ASP A 95 -39.38 -10.55 -4.34
CA ASP A 95 -40.66 -11.10 -4.82
C ASP A 95 -41.90 -10.39 -4.23
N SER A 96 -41.76 -9.82 -3.04
CA SER A 96 -42.84 -9.25 -2.22
C SER A 96 -42.58 -7.77 -1.96
N ASN A 97 -43.55 -6.87 -2.08
CA ASN A 97 -43.28 -5.40 -2.02
C ASN A 97 -42.19 -4.90 -3.02
N PRO A 98 -42.21 -5.34 -4.29
CA PRO A 98 -41.20 -4.95 -5.29
C PRO A 98 -41.19 -3.44 -5.59
N GLU A 99 -42.30 -2.75 -5.33
CA GLU A 99 -42.48 -1.32 -5.60
C GLU A 99 -41.57 -0.42 -4.76
N ARG A 100 -41.02 -0.93 -3.65
CA ARG A 100 -40.11 -0.19 -2.77
C ARG A 100 -38.81 0.25 -3.46
N LEU A 101 -38.39 -0.45 -4.50
CA LEU A 101 -37.19 -0.11 -5.26
C LEU A 101 -37.46 0.92 -6.37
N ASN A 102 -38.72 1.26 -6.64
CA ASN A 102 -39.08 2.19 -7.70
C ASN A 102 -38.58 3.60 -7.38
N GLY A 103 -37.86 4.20 -8.33
CA GLY A 103 -37.24 5.52 -8.17
C GLY A 103 -35.85 5.49 -7.54
N ALA A 104 -35.32 4.32 -7.19
CA ALA A 104 -33.95 4.20 -6.68
C ALA A 104 -32.92 4.62 -7.74
N GLU A 105 -31.85 5.27 -7.31
CA GLU A 105 -30.76 5.76 -8.17
C GLU A 105 -29.50 4.95 -7.94
N ILE A 106 -28.93 4.40 -9.02
CA ILE A 106 -27.61 3.77 -9.00
C ILE A 106 -26.57 4.85 -9.27
N ARG A 107 -25.59 4.98 -8.38
CA ARG A 107 -24.54 6.00 -8.43
C ARG A 107 -23.17 5.35 -8.33
N ILE A 108 -22.22 5.87 -9.10
CA ILE A 108 -20.87 5.31 -9.25
C ILE A 108 -19.85 6.43 -9.18
N GLY A 109 -18.83 6.27 -8.34
CA GLY A 109 -17.74 7.22 -8.24
C GLY A 109 -16.77 6.90 -7.10
N ASN A 110 -15.82 7.81 -6.89
CA ASN A 110 -14.70 7.63 -5.94
C ASN A 110 -14.89 8.37 -4.61
N SER A 111 -15.93 9.21 -4.47
CA SER A 111 -16.15 10.00 -3.26
C SER A 111 -16.99 9.23 -2.24
N LEU A 112 -16.62 9.34 -0.95
CA LEU A 112 -17.46 8.94 0.19
C LEU A 112 -18.30 10.10 0.74
N GLU A 113 -18.23 11.29 0.16
CA GLU A 113 -19.09 12.41 0.56
C GLU A 113 -20.57 11.99 0.46
N ASN A 114 -21.34 12.27 1.51
CA ASN A 114 -22.72 11.80 1.66
C ASN A 114 -22.85 10.29 1.40
N ASN A 115 -21.94 9.49 1.97
CA ASN A 115 -21.88 8.04 1.78
C ASN A 115 -21.75 7.58 0.31
N GLY A 116 -21.27 8.45 -0.58
CA GLY A 116 -21.18 8.17 -2.01
C GLY A 116 -22.48 8.41 -2.78
N ASN A 117 -23.51 8.95 -2.13
CA ASN A 117 -24.79 9.28 -2.76
C ASN A 117 -24.72 10.56 -3.61
N ASN A 118 -23.63 11.32 -3.52
CA ASN A 118 -23.37 12.47 -4.39
C ASN A 118 -22.60 12.11 -5.67
N ASN A 119 -22.14 10.86 -5.81
CA ASN A 119 -21.44 10.40 -7.00
C ASN A 119 -22.35 10.43 -8.25
N SER A 120 -21.71 10.39 -9.42
CA SER A 120 -22.37 10.43 -10.72
C SER A 120 -23.43 9.34 -10.84
N ARG A 121 -24.60 9.71 -11.36
CA ARG A 121 -25.74 8.80 -11.53
C ARG A 121 -25.53 7.93 -12.77
N CYS A 122 -25.48 6.61 -12.59
CA CYS A 122 -25.51 5.66 -13.69
C CYS A 122 -26.95 5.50 -14.23
N ALA A 123 -27.90 5.18 -13.36
CA ALA A 123 -29.27 4.89 -13.78
C ALA A 123 -30.31 5.20 -12.69
N VAL A 124 -31.58 5.24 -13.10
CA VAL A 124 -32.74 5.28 -12.20
C VAL A 124 -33.55 4.01 -12.44
N ILE A 125 -33.77 3.25 -11.36
CA ILE A 125 -34.58 2.04 -11.37
C ILE A 125 -36.05 2.46 -11.42
N SER A 126 -36.64 2.46 -12.61
CA SER A 126 -38.04 2.87 -12.78
C SER A 126 -39.00 1.81 -12.22
N LYS A 127 -38.77 0.55 -12.57
CA LYS A 127 -39.53 -0.62 -12.11
C LYS A 127 -38.75 -1.89 -12.41
N ILE A 128 -38.66 -2.79 -11.46
CA ILE A 128 -38.24 -4.18 -11.69
C ILE A 128 -39.40 -5.07 -11.25
N THR A 129 -39.89 -5.93 -12.15
CA THR A 129 -40.96 -6.89 -11.82
C THR A 129 -40.58 -7.77 -10.62
N PRO A 130 -41.54 -8.16 -9.77
CA PRO A 130 -41.24 -8.93 -8.56
C PRO A 130 -40.39 -10.17 -8.85
N GLY A 131 -39.31 -10.31 -8.08
CA GLY A 131 -38.37 -11.42 -8.16
C GLY A 131 -37.50 -11.47 -9.43
N ASN A 132 -37.57 -10.47 -10.30
CA ASN A 132 -36.73 -10.43 -11.49
C ASN A 132 -35.44 -9.63 -11.26
N THR A 133 -34.52 -9.86 -12.17
CA THR A 133 -33.22 -9.19 -12.25
C THR A 133 -33.19 -8.30 -13.49
N GLU A 134 -32.75 -7.05 -13.33
CA GLU A 134 -32.50 -6.14 -14.46
C GLU A 134 -31.05 -5.67 -14.51
N THR A 135 -30.58 -5.37 -15.72
CA THR A 135 -29.23 -4.89 -16.01
C THR A 135 -29.25 -3.44 -16.46
N PHE A 136 -28.45 -2.59 -15.80
CA PHE A 136 -28.29 -1.18 -16.09
C PHE A 136 -26.91 -0.95 -16.69
N GLN A 137 -26.86 -0.37 -17.90
CA GLN A 137 -25.60 -0.05 -18.56
C GLN A 137 -25.03 1.26 -18.01
N CYS A 138 -23.80 1.22 -17.50
CA CYS A 138 -23.14 2.35 -16.86
C CYS A 138 -21.99 2.94 -17.68
N ASN A 139 -21.83 2.54 -18.95
CA ASN A 139 -20.94 3.18 -19.93
C ASN A 139 -19.50 3.43 -19.44
N GLU A 140 -18.90 2.43 -18.79
CA GLU A 140 -17.53 2.50 -18.27
C GLU A 140 -17.32 3.61 -17.21
N MET A 141 -18.37 3.97 -16.47
CA MET A 141 -18.27 4.91 -15.35
C MET A 141 -17.22 4.43 -14.35
N GLU A 142 -16.28 5.30 -14.06
CA GLU A 142 -15.18 5.01 -13.14
C GLU A 142 -15.61 5.20 -11.69
N GLY A 143 -15.44 4.18 -10.85
CA GLY A 143 -15.78 4.28 -9.43
C GLY A 143 -15.23 3.17 -8.56
N HIS A 144 -14.80 3.56 -7.37
CA HIS A 144 -14.46 2.73 -6.22
C HIS A 144 -15.72 2.29 -5.43
N TYR A 145 -16.80 3.07 -5.55
CA TYR A 145 -18.06 2.83 -4.87
C TYR A 145 -19.22 2.76 -5.86
N VAL A 146 -20.11 1.78 -5.63
CA VAL A 146 -21.45 1.74 -6.24
C VAL A 146 -22.47 1.87 -5.13
N SER A 147 -23.32 2.88 -5.21
CA SER A 147 -24.40 3.13 -4.24
C SER A 147 -25.76 3.09 -4.90
N VAL A 148 -26.76 2.68 -4.12
CA VAL A 148 -28.17 2.69 -4.47
C VAL A 148 -28.89 3.50 -3.40
N ILE A 149 -29.55 4.59 -3.80
CA ILE A 149 -30.28 5.49 -2.90
C ILE A 149 -31.71 5.71 -3.40
N ILE A 150 -32.67 5.75 -2.47
CA ILE A 150 -34.04 6.18 -2.77
C ILE A 150 -34.27 7.50 -2.04
N HIS A 151 -34.62 8.56 -2.78
CA HIS A 151 -34.93 9.86 -2.17
C HIS A 151 -36.36 9.92 -1.63
N GLY A 152 -36.55 10.64 -0.54
CA GLY A 152 -37.84 10.93 0.07
C GLY A 152 -37.96 10.46 1.52
N THR A 153 -39.06 10.86 2.16
CA THR A 153 -39.35 10.54 3.55
C THR A 153 -40.05 9.19 3.69
N ALA A 154 -39.74 8.45 4.76
CA ALA A 154 -40.36 7.16 5.09
C ALA A 154 -40.22 6.11 3.98
N GLN A 155 -39.03 6.07 3.36
CA GLN A 155 -38.66 5.10 2.34
C GLN A 155 -37.99 3.88 2.98
N ILE A 156 -38.06 2.75 2.30
CA ILE A 156 -37.41 1.49 2.69
C ILE A 156 -36.69 0.94 1.46
N LEU A 157 -35.38 0.71 1.58
CA LEU A 157 -34.57 0.10 0.53
C LEU A 157 -34.41 -1.40 0.77
N THR A 158 -34.61 -2.20 -0.27
CA THR A 158 -34.38 -3.65 -0.28
C THR A 158 -33.75 -4.05 -1.60
N LEU A 159 -32.64 -4.78 -1.52
CA LEU A 159 -31.88 -5.31 -2.66
C LEU A 159 -31.57 -6.78 -2.38
N CYS A 160 -31.91 -7.69 -3.30
CA CYS A 160 -31.68 -9.12 -3.12
C CYS A 160 -30.40 -9.63 -3.78
N GLU A 161 -29.88 -8.91 -4.77
CA GLU A 161 -28.53 -9.11 -5.31
C GLU A 161 -28.16 -7.86 -6.11
N VAL A 162 -26.90 -7.46 -6.05
CA VAL A 162 -26.29 -6.38 -6.82
C VAL A 162 -24.97 -6.89 -7.38
N GLU A 163 -24.96 -7.16 -8.68
CA GLU A 163 -23.76 -7.56 -9.40
C GLU A 163 -23.18 -6.33 -10.09
N VAL A 164 -21.87 -6.15 -10.00
CA VAL A 164 -21.17 -5.06 -10.68
C VAL A 164 -20.22 -5.67 -11.68
N TYR A 165 -20.39 -5.32 -12.95
CA TYR A 165 -19.53 -5.76 -14.04
C TYR A 165 -18.72 -4.59 -14.53
N GLY A 166 -17.42 -4.81 -14.67
CA GLY A 166 -16.50 -3.80 -15.13
C GLY A 166 -15.11 -4.37 -15.33
N SER A 167 -14.22 -3.52 -15.79
CA SER A 167 -12.78 -3.78 -15.81
C SER A 167 -12.09 -2.83 -14.85
N LEU A 168 -10.96 -3.23 -14.28
CA LEU A 168 -10.16 -2.32 -13.47
C LEU A 168 -9.90 -1.04 -14.27
N ALA A 169 -10.15 0.11 -13.66
CA ALA A 169 -9.88 1.43 -14.22
C ALA A 169 -8.36 1.68 -14.18
N GLY A 170 -7.62 0.86 -14.92
CA GLY A 170 -6.17 0.84 -14.85
C GLY A 170 -5.59 -0.51 -15.29
N TYR A 171 -5.49 -0.74 -16.60
CA TYR A 171 -4.18 -1.19 -17.07
C TYR A 171 -3.25 0.01 -16.92
N CYS A 172 -2.37 -0.05 -15.93
CA CYS A 172 -1.30 0.90 -15.69
C CYS A 172 -0.39 0.95 -16.94
N SER A 173 -0.79 1.75 -17.93
CA SER A 173 -0.03 2.02 -19.15
C SER A 173 0.86 3.21 -18.84
N SER A 174 2.00 2.92 -18.20
CA SER A 174 2.89 3.78 -17.41
C SER A 174 2.72 3.47 -15.95
N ALA A 175 3.71 2.79 -15.38
CA ALA A 175 3.84 2.45 -13.97
C ALA A 175 3.38 3.57 -13.02
N THR A 176 2.81 3.15 -11.88
CA THR A 176 2.39 3.89 -10.66
C THR A 176 0.88 4.08 -10.48
N CYS A 177 0.23 3.14 -9.79
CA CYS A 177 -0.75 3.39 -8.72
C CYS A 177 -0.86 2.13 -7.82
N LEU A 178 -0.58 2.33 -6.51
CA LEU A 178 -0.52 1.39 -5.39
C LEU A 178 0.70 0.43 -5.30
N PRO A 179 1.28 0.23 -4.09
CA PRO A 179 2.59 -0.39 -3.89
C PRO A 179 2.53 -1.90 -4.09
N HIS A 180 2.61 -2.34 -5.34
CA HIS A 180 2.89 -3.73 -5.72
C HIS A 180 4.25 -4.24 -5.17
N ASP A 181 5.03 -3.38 -4.50
CA ASP A 181 6.36 -3.67 -3.99
C ASP A 181 6.45 -3.76 -2.47
N LYS A 182 5.32 -3.63 -1.72
CA LYS A 182 5.36 -3.74 -0.25
C LYS A 182 5.37 -5.18 0.22
N TYR A 183 4.57 -6.08 -0.35
CA TYR A 183 4.53 -7.49 0.07
C TYR A 183 5.04 -8.44 -1.01
N HIS A 184 5.84 -9.42 -0.60
CA HIS A 184 6.49 -10.38 -1.48
C HIS A 184 6.12 -11.79 -1.07
N PHE A 185 5.35 -12.48 -1.92
CA PHE A 185 5.03 -13.88 -1.73
C PHE A 185 6.25 -14.75 -2.05
N VAL A 186 6.66 -15.57 -1.10
CA VAL A 186 7.78 -16.49 -1.25
C VAL A 186 7.25 -17.92 -1.33
N ASN A 187 7.29 -18.47 -2.54
CA ASN A 187 6.90 -19.85 -2.83
C ASN A 187 7.98 -20.85 -2.39
N GLN A 188 8.27 -20.89 -1.10
CA GLN A 188 9.15 -21.87 -0.46
C GLN A 188 8.52 -22.34 0.84
N ASN A 189 8.46 -23.65 1.04
CA ASN A 189 7.96 -24.21 2.29
C ASN A 189 9.03 -24.09 3.38
N LYS A 190 8.73 -23.34 4.44
CA LYS A 190 9.61 -23.13 5.61
C LYS A 190 8.78 -23.13 6.89
N ASN A 191 9.41 -23.51 8.01
CA ASN A 191 8.82 -23.23 9.32
C ASN A 191 8.83 -21.73 9.60
N TRP A 192 8.02 -21.26 10.56
CA TRP A 192 7.84 -19.82 10.77
C TRP A 192 9.14 -19.09 11.08
N THR A 193 10.04 -19.70 11.88
CA THR A 193 11.32 -19.08 12.25
C THR A 193 12.28 -18.98 11.06
N GLU A 194 12.28 -19.99 10.19
CA GLU A 194 13.05 -19.98 8.95
C GLU A 194 12.49 -19.01 7.93
N ALA A 195 11.16 -18.89 7.84
CA ALA A 195 10.46 -17.91 7.01
C ALA A 195 10.80 -16.48 7.46
N GLN A 196 10.73 -16.21 8.76
CA GLN A 196 11.14 -14.93 9.36
C GLN A 196 12.60 -14.60 9.06
N ARG A 197 13.51 -15.55 9.30
CA ARG A 197 14.93 -15.36 9.01
C ARG A 197 15.16 -15.10 7.52
N TYR A 198 14.42 -15.81 6.65
CA TYR A 198 14.49 -15.56 5.22
C TYR A 198 14.02 -14.14 4.89
N CYS A 199 12.89 -13.70 5.42
CA CYS A 199 12.38 -12.37 5.17
C CYS A 199 13.35 -11.29 5.68
N ARG A 200 13.89 -11.42 6.89
CA ARG A 200 14.91 -10.49 7.42
C ARG A 200 16.21 -10.46 6.63
N ASN A 201 16.55 -11.55 5.94
CA ASN A 201 17.74 -11.62 5.10
C ASN A 201 17.51 -11.09 3.68
N ASN A 202 16.27 -11.10 3.19
CA ASN A 202 15.95 -10.80 1.78
C ASN A 202 15.03 -9.60 1.59
N TYR A 203 14.36 -9.15 2.65
CA TYR A 203 13.34 -8.09 2.72
C TYR A 203 13.45 -7.42 4.11
N THR A 204 12.38 -6.76 4.58
CA THR A 204 12.36 -6.18 5.95
C THR A 204 12.07 -7.26 6.99
N ASP A 205 10.88 -7.88 6.97
CA ASP A 205 10.52 -9.02 7.85
C ASP A 205 9.32 -9.80 7.26
N LEU A 206 8.81 -10.80 7.98
CA LEU A 206 7.50 -11.41 7.68
C LEU A 206 6.41 -10.33 7.70
N ALA A 207 5.44 -10.46 6.80
CA ALA A 207 4.38 -9.48 6.60
C ALA A 207 3.74 -9.04 7.92
N THR A 208 3.90 -7.75 8.25
CA THR A 208 3.08 -7.04 9.24
C THR A 208 1.89 -6.43 8.52
N ILE A 209 0.70 -6.65 9.06
CA ILE A 209 -0.53 -6.25 8.39
C ILE A 209 -0.99 -4.90 8.93
N ASP A 210 -0.62 -3.85 8.19
CA ASP A 210 -1.04 -2.47 8.48
C ASP A 210 -2.43 -2.19 7.86
N ASN A 211 -2.75 -2.91 6.76
CA ASN A 211 -4.05 -2.92 6.09
C ASN A 211 -4.30 -4.32 5.49
N VAL A 212 -5.26 -5.07 6.03
CA VAL A 212 -5.58 -6.44 5.56
C VAL A 212 -6.04 -6.45 4.10
N GLU A 213 -6.71 -5.39 3.65
CA GLU A 213 -7.27 -5.32 2.30
C GLU A 213 -6.17 -5.21 1.23
N ASP A 214 -5.07 -4.49 1.52
CA ASP A 214 -3.94 -4.36 0.59
C ASP A 214 -3.15 -5.67 0.47
N LEU A 215 -2.93 -6.36 1.59
CA LEU A 215 -2.25 -7.65 1.60
C LEU A 215 -3.09 -8.74 0.92
N ALA A 216 -4.40 -8.78 1.20
CA ALA A 216 -5.32 -9.73 0.56
C ALA A 216 -5.41 -9.50 -0.95
N ARG A 217 -5.52 -8.23 -1.41
CA ARG A 217 -5.47 -7.86 -2.84
C ARG A 217 -4.18 -8.31 -3.52
N GLN A 218 -3.03 -8.13 -2.88
CA GLN A 218 -1.74 -8.53 -3.44
C GLN A 218 -1.57 -10.06 -3.49
N MET A 219 -2.14 -10.81 -2.55
CA MET A 219 -2.17 -12.28 -2.64
C MET A 219 -3.07 -12.77 -3.79
N MET A 220 -4.21 -12.12 -4.01
CA MET A 220 -5.14 -12.47 -5.10
C MET A 220 -4.58 -12.13 -6.49
N SER A 221 -3.79 -11.05 -6.62
CA SER A 221 -3.20 -10.62 -7.90
C SER A 221 -1.97 -11.43 -8.32
N VAL A 222 -1.18 -11.92 -7.35
CA VAL A 222 0.09 -12.61 -7.64
C VAL A 222 -0.13 -14.03 -8.16
N HIS A 223 -1.21 -14.76 -7.79
CA HIS A 223 -1.45 -16.12 -8.30
C HIS A 223 -2.94 -16.54 -8.23
N SER A 224 -3.63 -16.54 -9.38
CA SER A 224 -5.04 -16.95 -9.58
C SER A 224 -5.33 -18.46 -9.43
N GLY A 225 -4.63 -19.17 -8.54
CA GLY A 225 -4.73 -20.62 -8.41
C GLY A 225 -4.15 -21.26 -7.14
N TYR A 226 -3.75 -20.47 -6.14
CA TYR A 226 -3.23 -21.01 -4.88
C TYR A 226 -4.33 -21.09 -3.82
N THR A 227 -4.56 -22.28 -3.27
CA THR A 227 -5.62 -22.57 -2.29
C THR A 227 -5.12 -22.72 -0.85
N GLU A 228 -3.81 -22.62 -0.61
CA GLU A 228 -3.20 -22.84 0.71
C GLU A 228 -2.82 -21.52 1.42
N ALA A 229 -2.80 -21.55 2.74
CA ALA A 229 -2.49 -20.39 3.59
C ALA A 229 -0.97 -20.12 3.68
N ALA A 230 -0.58 -18.86 3.90
CA ALA A 230 0.82 -18.44 3.99
C ALA A 230 1.16 -17.84 5.36
N TRP A 231 2.38 -18.06 5.86
CA TRP A 231 2.85 -17.44 7.10
C TRP A 231 2.89 -15.90 6.99
N ILE A 232 2.44 -15.26 8.08
CA ILE A 232 2.56 -13.81 8.34
C ILE A 232 3.31 -13.58 9.66
N GLY A 233 3.65 -12.32 9.97
CA GLY A 233 4.55 -11.96 11.08
C GLY A 233 3.98 -12.12 12.50
N LEU A 234 2.75 -12.63 12.68
CA LEU A 234 2.09 -12.74 13.97
C LEU A 234 2.40 -14.09 14.67
N LYS A 235 2.86 -14.04 15.93
CA LYS A 235 3.18 -15.21 16.77
C LYS A 235 2.62 -15.07 18.20
N LYS A 236 2.24 -16.20 18.81
CA LYS A 236 1.71 -16.31 20.18
C LYS A 236 2.82 -16.50 21.22
N GLY A 237 2.63 -15.79 22.32
CA GLY A 237 3.43 -15.66 23.54
C GLY A 237 2.70 -14.65 24.42
N GLU A 238 2.48 -13.45 23.85
CA GLU A 238 1.45 -12.45 24.17
C GLU A 238 1.08 -11.67 22.88
N TRP A 239 0.49 -12.33 21.87
CA TRP A 239 0.16 -11.74 20.54
C TRP A 239 1.10 -10.62 20.06
N GLN A 240 2.32 -10.99 19.67
CA GLN A 240 3.33 -10.03 19.21
C GLN A 240 3.58 -10.24 17.73
N TRP A 241 3.49 -9.15 16.96
CA TRP A 241 4.09 -9.10 15.64
C TRP A 241 5.61 -9.23 15.76
N SER A 242 6.27 -9.71 14.71
CA SER A 242 7.72 -9.91 14.68
C SER A 242 8.54 -8.63 14.86
N GLU A 243 7.93 -7.47 14.63
CA GLU A 243 8.39 -6.12 14.96
C GLU A 243 7.55 -5.58 16.13
N ASN A 244 8.20 -5.00 17.13
CA ASN A 244 7.61 -4.72 18.45
C ASN A 244 6.34 -3.84 18.41
N ASP A 245 5.36 -4.33 19.18
CA ASP A 245 4.22 -3.69 19.86
C ASP A 245 3.07 -3.08 19.04
N CYS A 246 2.00 -3.87 18.92
CA CYS A 246 0.64 -3.39 19.14
C CYS A 246 -0.36 -4.54 19.32
N SER A 247 -0.79 -4.75 20.55
CA SER A 247 -2.02 -5.45 20.86
C SER A 247 -3.05 -4.41 21.32
N GLU A 248 -3.90 -3.96 20.40
CA GLU A 248 -5.32 -3.70 20.65
C GLU A 248 -6.04 -3.31 19.35
N GLY A 249 -6.93 -4.17 18.87
CA GLY A 249 -8.11 -3.68 18.12
C GLY A 249 -8.43 -4.31 16.76
N TYR A 250 -7.56 -5.09 16.12
CA TYR A 250 -7.90 -5.71 14.84
C TYR A 250 -7.37 -7.14 14.70
N PHE A 251 -8.29 -8.09 14.58
CA PHE A 251 -7.97 -9.48 14.26
C PHE A 251 -8.98 -10.02 13.23
N ASN A 252 -8.50 -10.51 12.08
CA ASN A 252 -9.34 -11.12 11.05
C ASN A 252 -9.38 -12.66 11.19
N TRP A 253 -9.64 -13.16 12.39
CA TRP A 253 -9.71 -14.60 12.66
C TRP A 253 -10.82 -15.26 11.86
N HIS A 254 -10.59 -16.50 11.41
CA HIS A 254 -11.68 -17.34 10.92
C HIS A 254 -12.74 -17.56 12.02
N GLN A 255 -14.01 -17.75 11.63
CA GLN A 255 -15.09 -18.09 12.56
C GLN A 255 -14.64 -19.28 13.42
N ASP A 256 -14.74 -19.13 14.75
CA ASP A 256 -14.30 -20.06 15.82
C ASP A 256 -12.83 -19.99 16.30
N GLU A 257 -12.04 -19.00 15.86
CA GLU A 257 -10.72 -18.69 16.43
C GLU A 257 -10.68 -17.30 17.10
N PRO A 258 -9.93 -17.11 18.21
CA PRO A 258 -9.05 -18.07 18.84
C PRO A 258 -9.80 -19.07 19.74
N ASN A 259 -9.75 -20.37 19.44
CA ASN A 259 -10.18 -21.38 20.40
C ASN A 259 -9.12 -21.53 21.50
N ASN A 260 -9.56 -21.85 22.73
CA ASN A 260 -8.69 -22.21 23.85
C ASN A 260 -8.26 -23.70 23.75
N GLY A 261 -7.92 -24.17 22.55
CA GLY A 261 -7.36 -25.50 22.31
C GLY A 261 -5.90 -25.55 22.79
N GLY A 262 -5.65 -26.22 23.91
CA GLY A 262 -4.34 -26.26 24.57
C GLY A 262 -3.26 -27.08 23.86
N GLY A 263 -2.73 -26.64 22.72
CA GLY A 263 -1.52 -27.24 22.15
C GLY A 263 -0.86 -26.41 21.05
N ASN A 264 0.42 -26.07 21.24
CA ASN A 264 1.49 -25.71 20.27
C ASN A 264 1.16 -24.96 18.95
N GLU A 265 0.01 -24.30 18.82
CA GLU A 265 -0.41 -23.54 17.65
C GLU A 265 -0.13 -22.04 17.87
N ASP A 266 1.15 -21.68 17.78
CA ASP A 266 1.62 -20.35 18.14
C ASP A 266 1.97 -19.44 16.95
N CYS A 267 1.75 -19.85 15.70
CA CYS A 267 2.10 -19.02 14.53
C CYS A 267 0.87 -18.82 13.64
N VAL A 268 0.78 -17.65 12.99
CA VAL A 268 -0.41 -17.26 12.22
C VAL A 268 -0.15 -17.31 10.73
N MET A 269 -1.12 -17.87 10.01
CA MET A 269 -1.17 -17.88 8.56
C MET A 269 -2.39 -17.14 8.06
N MET A 270 -2.27 -16.54 6.87
CA MET A 270 -3.37 -15.92 6.17
C MET A 270 -3.84 -16.79 4.99
N SER A 271 -5.14 -17.00 4.88
CA SER A 271 -5.78 -17.69 3.73
C SER A 271 -5.93 -16.73 2.53
N ASN A 272 -6.27 -17.29 1.36
CA ASN A 272 -6.54 -16.50 0.15
C ASN A 272 -7.71 -15.50 0.30
N GLY A 273 -8.62 -15.72 1.25
CA GLY A 273 -9.71 -14.79 1.56
C GLY A 273 -9.35 -13.72 2.59
N GLY A 274 -8.08 -13.65 3.01
CA GLY A 274 -7.60 -12.70 4.03
C GLY A 274 -7.85 -13.14 5.47
N GLN A 275 -8.55 -14.26 5.72
CA GLN A 275 -8.80 -14.77 7.08
C GLN A 275 -7.56 -15.40 7.69
N TRP A 276 -7.43 -15.28 9.01
CA TRP A 276 -6.28 -15.74 9.77
C TRP A 276 -6.57 -17.05 10.48
N ASN A 277 -5.65 -18.00 10.34
CA ASN A 277 -5.68 -19.30 11.00
C ASN A 277 -4.40 -19.50 11.80
N LYS A 278 -4.50 -20.13 12.97
CA LYS A 278 -3.32 -20.59 13.70
C LYS A 278 -2.79 -21.89 13.08
N SER A 279 -1.49 -22.09 13.16
CA SER A 279 -0.83 -23.35 12.82
C SER A 279 0.40 -23.54 13.70
N ASN A 280 0.79 -24.79 13.90
CA ASN A 280 2.01 -25.14 14.60
C ASN A 280 3.21 -24.50 13.90
N CYS A 281 4.00 -23.71 14.63
CA CYS A 281 5.16 -22.97 14.10
C CYS A 281 6.20 -23.85 13.39
N ASN A 282 6.23 -25.15 13.71
CA ASN A 282 7.14 -26.12 13.11
C ASN A 282 6.63 -26.66 11.76
N ASN A 283 5.38 -26.41 11.40
CA ASN A 283 4.84 -26.78 10.09
C ASN A 283 5.52 -25.97 9.00
N SER A 284 5.74 -26.59 7.85
CA SER A 284 6.31 -25.91 6.69
C SER A 284 5.21 -25.35 5.81
N HIS A 285 5.20 -24.03 5.63
CA HIS A 285 4.29 -23.34 4.73
C HIS A 285 5.05 -22.32 3.88
N VAL A 286 4.42 -21.89 2.79
CA VAL A 286 4.79 -20.68 2.06
C VAL A 286 4.59 -19.45 2.95
N PHE A 287 5.21 -18.33 2.62
CA PHE A 287 5.23 -17.18 3.51
C PHE A 287 5.32 -15.86 2.75
N ILE A 288 4.87 -14.79 3.41
CA ILE A 288 4.85 -13.44 2.84
C ILE A 288 5.85 -12.59 3.61
N CYS A 289 6.77 -11.97 2.88
CA CYS A 289 7.64 -10.94 3.43
C CYS A 289 7.05 -9.56 3.11
N TYR A 290 7.40 -8.56 3.90
CA TYR A 290 7.19 -7.17 3.50
C TYR A 290 8.51 -6.42 3.38
N ASP A 291 8.52 -5.42 2.50
CA ASP A 291 9.56 -4.40 2.39
C ASP A 291 8.92 -3.08 2.78
N SER A 292 9.26 -2.60 3.98
CA SER A 292 8.68 -1.41 4.60
C SER A 292 8.73 -0.24 3.62
N TYR A 293 9.86 0.01 2.97
CA TYR A 293 10.06 1.14 2.07
C TYR A 293 11.26 0.88 1.17
N GLY A 294 11.01 0.29 -0.02
CA GLY A 294 12.04 0.05 -1.03
C GLY A 294 12.83 1.32 -1.37
N LYS A 295 14.15 1.16 -1.52
CA LYS A 295 15.02 2.21 -2.06
C LYS A 295 14.76 2.36 -3.55
N THR A 296 14.60 3.59 -4.01
CA THR A 296 14.59 3.84 -5.46
C THR A 296 16.02 4.11 -5.92
N PHE A 297 16.51 3.31 -6.86
CA PHE A 297 17.85 3.44 -7.42
C PHE A 297 17.84 4.31 -8.68
N HIS A 298 18.73 5.30 -8.74
CA HIS A 298 18.88 6.19 -9.89
C HIS A 298 20.28 6.10 -10.47
N LEU A 299 20.36 5.75 -11.74
CA LEU A 299 21.62 5.75 -12.49
C LEU A 299 21.97 7.18 -12.91
N ILE A 300 23.13 7.66 -12.48
CA ILE A 300 23.75 8.88 -12.99
C ILE A 300 24.84 8.46 -13.98
N ASN A 301 24.57 8.65 -15.28
CA ASN A 301 25.46 8.25 -16.38
C ASN A 301 25.83 9.40 -17.34
N ASN A 302 25.27 10.58 -17.15
CA ASN A 302 25.59 11.79 -17.91
C ASN A 302 26.93 12.43 -17.48
N THR A 303 27.40 12.11 -16.27
CA THR A 303 28.67 12.59 -15.71
C THR A 303 29.41 11.43 -15.04
N LEU A 304 30.70 11.30 -15.31
CA LEU A 304 31.58 10.32 -14.66
C LEU A 304 32.27 10.98 -13.47
N MET A 305 32.28 10.30 -12.33
CA MET A 305 32.86 10.84 -11.09
C MET A 305 33.72 9.79 -10.39
N THR A 306 34.71 10.25 -9.63
CA THR A 306 35.42 9.40 -8.66
C THR A 306 34.44 8.91 -7.60
N TRP A 307 34.74 7.82 -6.88
CA TRP A 307 33.82 7.29 -5.88
C TRP A 307 33.46 8.33 -4.80
N ARG A 308 34.44 9.13 -4.37
CA ARG A 308 34.23 10.16 -3.34
C ARG A 308 33.37 11.31 -3.86
N ASP A 309 33.59 11.75 -5.09
CA ASP A 309 32.80 12.83 -5.70
C ASP A 309 31.38 12.37 -5.99
N ALA A 310 31.21 11.14 -6.49
CA ALA A 310 29.91 10.51 -6.67
C ALA A 310 29.13 10.41 -5.34
N GLN A 311 29.81 10.07 -4.24
CA GLN A 311 29.20 10.07 -2.90
C GLN A 311 28.74 11.45 -2.47
N MET A 312 29.57 12.48 -2.67
CA MET A 312 29.19 13.86 -2.35
C MET A 312 27.99 14.30 -3.18
N TYR A 313 28.00 14.06 -4.49
CA TYR A 313 26.88 14.31 -5.38
C TYR A 313 25.60 13.61 -4.90
N CYS A 314 25.66 12.31 -4.59
CA CYS A 314 24.50 11.58 -4.09
C CYS A 314 24.01 12.12 -2.73
N ARG A 315 24.87 12.69 -1.89
CA ARG A 315 24.44 13.28 -0.61
C ARG A 315 23.87 14.69 -0.75
N GLU A 316 24.26 15.39 -1.81
CA GLU A 316 23.78 16.72 -2.15
C GLU A 316 22.42 16.67 -2.87
N HIS A 317 22.26 15.74 -3.82
CA HIS A 317 21.07 15.66 -4.68
C HIS A 317 20.16 14.45 -4.39
N HIS A 318 20.64 13.47 -3.62
CA HIS A 318 19.94 12.23 -3.30
C HIS A 318 20.09 11.87 -1.80
N THR A 319 20.03 10.58 -1.43
CA THR A 319 20.34 10.14 -0.06
C THR A 319 21.83 9.82 0.13
N ASP A 320 22.37 8.86 -0.61
CA ASP A 320 23.79 8.46 -0.64
C ASP A 320 24.01 7.56 -1.88
N LEU A 321 25.23 7.07 -2.09
CA LEU A 321 25.50 6.00 -3.06
C LEU A 321 24.73 4.73 -2.69
N ALA A 322 24.26 4.00 -3.70
CA ALA A 322 23.43 2.81 -3.55
C ALA A 322 24.06 1.76 -2.62
N SER A 323 23.39 1.49 -1.50
CA SER A 323 23.66 0.33 -0.66
C SER A 323 22.69 -0.81 -0.96
N VAL A 324 23.22 -2.03 -1.05
CA VAL A 324 22.46 -3.20 -1.53
C VAL A 324 22.15 -4.13 -0.36
N ARG A 325 20.86 -4.33 -0.07
CA ARG A 325 20.36 -5.15 1.04
C ARG A 325 20.22 -6.63 0.68
N ASN A 326 19.87 -6.93 -0.57
CA ASN A 326 19.48 -8.27 -0.99
C ASN A 326 19.71 -8.51 -2.50
N GLN A 327 19.41 -9.72 -2.95
CA GLN A 327 19.56 -10.10 -4.36
C GLN A 327 18.57 -9.38 -5.29
N THR A 328 17.41 -8.97 -4.79
CA THR A 328 16.37 -8.27 -5.56
C THR A 328 16.85 -6.88 -5.95
N GLU A 329 17.28 -6.07 -4.98
CA GLU A 329 17.90 -4.75 -5.23
C GLU A 329 19.13 -4.88 -6.14
N ASN A 330 19.94 -5.93 -5.95
CA ASN A 330 21.09 -6.17 -6.80
C ASN A 330 20.70 -6.41 -8.27
N LYS A 331 19.61 -7.17 -8.51
CA LYS A 331 19.09 -7.43 -9.87
C LYS A 331 18.52 -6.17 -10.49
N GLU A 332 17.82 -5.35 -9.70
CA GLU A 332 17.27 -4.07 -10.15
C GLU A 332 18.38 -3.11 -10.57
N ILE A 333 19.38 -2.86 -9.70
CA ILE A 333 20.55 -2.04 -10.04
C ILE A 333 21.25 -2.57 -11.29
N TRP A 334 21.38 -3.89 -11.43
CA TRP A 334 21.98 -4.50 -12.61
C TRP A 334 21.16 -4.24 -13.88
N GLY A 335 19.83 -4.36 -13.83
CA GLY A 335 18.94 -4.07 -14.95
C GLY A 335 19.00 -2.60 -15.36
N LEU A 336 18.96 -1.70 -14.37
CA LEU A 336 19.03 -0.25 -14.58
C LEU A 336 20.40 0.22 -15.09
N ALA A 337 21.48 -0.49 -14.76
CA ALA A 337 22.84 -0.13 -15.18
C ALA A 337 23.03 -0.17 -16.71
N ASN A 338 22.17 -0.89 -17.44
CA ASN A 338 22.13 -0.94 -18.90
C ASN A 338 23.51 -1.12 -19.58
N GLY A 339 24.35 -2.01 -19.05
CA GLY A 339 25.68 -2.27 -19.62
C GLY A 339 26.82 -1.38 -19.11
N HIS A 340 26.57 -0.48 -18.15
CA HIS A 340 27.62 0.31 -17.48
C HIS A 340 28.20 -0.36 -16.23
N CYS A 341 29.52 -0.37 -16.07
CA CYS A 341 30.16 -0.67 -14.78
C CYS A 341 30.03 0.56 -13.87
N VAL A 342 29.19 0.46 -12.83
CA VAL A 342 28.78 1.61 -12.00
C VAL A 342 29.35 1.54 -10.58
N TRP A 343 29.56 2.70 -9.96
CA TRP A 343 29.82 2.77 -8.52
C TRP A 343 28.57 2.45 -7.70
N ILE A 344 28.80 1.72 -6.61
CA ILE A 344 27.87 1.51 -5.50
C ILE A 344 28.52 1.98 -4.19
N GLY A 345 27.74 2.12 -3.12
CA GLY A 345 28.17 2.70 -1.85
C GLY A 345 29.12 1.84 -1.01
N LEU A 346 29.61 0.70 -1.52
CA LEU A 346 30.49 -0.20 -0.77
C LEU A 346 31.96 0.18 -0.99
N PHE A 347 32.69 0.44 0.10
CA PHE A 347 34.10 0.86 0.06
C PHE A 347 34.96 0.16 1.11
N ARG A 348 36.28 0.13 0.89
CA ARG A 348 37.21 -0.67 1.69
C ARG A 348 37.86 0.11 2.83
N SER A 349 37.27 -0.04 4.02
CA SER A 349 37.96 0.02 5.32
C SER A 349 37.65 -1.24 6.15
N SER A 350 36.47 -1.85 5.93
CA SER A 350 36.12 -3.24 6.24
C SER A 350 34.93 -3.69 5.38
N TRP A 351 34.90 -3.27 4.11
CA TRP A 351 33.71 -3.38 3.23
C TRP A 351 32.43 -2.88 3.89
N LYS A 352 32.46 -1.59 4.25
CA LYS A 352 31.34 -0.88 4.87
C LYS A 352 30.57 -0.12 3.80
N TRP A 353 29.27 0.05 4.03
CA TRP A 353 28.43 0.88 3.18
C TRP A 353 28.58 2.36 3.56
N SER A 354 28.57 3.23 2.55
CA SER A 354 28.73 4.68 2.68
C SER A 354 27.63 5.33 3.49
N ASP A 355 26.42 4.78 3.40
CA ASP A 355 25.22 5.19 4.12
C ASP A 355 25.15 4.66 5.56
N GLN A 356 26.16 3.90 6.00
CA GLN A 356 26.20 3.23 7.30
C GLN A 356 25.16 2.11 7.47
N SER A 357 24.55 1.63 6.38
CA SER A 357 23.65 0.48 6.44
C SER A 357 24.39 -0.77 6.94
N ASN A 358 23.67 -1.59 7.70
CA ASN A 358 24.21 -2.80 8.30
C ASN A 358 24.03 -4.05 7.41
N SER A 359 23.75 -3.86 6.12
CA SER A 359 23.54 -4.97 5.17
C SER A 359 24.78 -5.86 5.11
N SER A 360 24.58 -7.15 5.36
CA SER A 360 25.59 -8.21 5.24
C SER A 360 25.64 -8.83 3.84
N PHE A 361 24.70 -8.47 2.95
CA PHE A 361 24.62 -9.04 1.61
C PHE A 361 25.85 -8.66 0.78
N ARG A 362 26.47 -9.66 0.15
CA ARG A 362 27.67 -9.49 -0.68
C ARG A 362 27.54 -10.31 -1.95
N ASN A 363 27.50 -9.65 -3.10
CA ASN A 363 27.40 -10.32 -4.40
C ASN A 363 28.72 -10.31 -5.17
N TRP A 364 29.84 -10.63 -4.52
CA TRP A 364 31.16 -10.62 -5.14
C TRP A 364 31.30 -11.60 -6.30
N HIS A 365 32.10 -11.24 -7.30
CA HIS A 365 32.58 -12.17 -8.31
C HIS A 365 33.45 -13.28 -7.68
N GLU A 366 33.49 -14.45 -8.32
CA GLU A 366 34.31 -15.57 -7.87
C GLU A 366 35.78 -15.15 -7.69
N GLY A 367 36.38 -15.57 -6.56
CA GLY A 367 37.74 -15.17 -6.17
C GLY A 367 37.89 -13.74 -5.63
N GLN A 368 36.78 -13.02 -5.41
CA GLN A 368 36.78 -11.68 -4.81
C GLN A 368 35.97 -11.62 -3.50
N PRO A 369 36.31 -10.68 -2.59
CA PRO A 369 37.40 -9.70 -2.67
C PRO A 369 38.75 -10.38 -2.36
N ASN A 370 39.72 -10.26 -3.28
CA ASN A 370 41.08 -10.72 -2.99
C ASN A 370 41.83 -9.62 -2.22
N ASN A 371 42.81 -9.99 -1.39
CA ASN A 371 43.59 -9.02 -0.62
C ASN A 371 44.68 -8.32 -1.45
N VAL A 372 44.59 -8.35 -2.79
CA VAL A 372 45.72 -8.04 -3.68
C VAL A 372 45.77 -6.55 -4.07
N GLY A 373 44.69 -5.79 -3.89
CA GLY A 373 44.68 -4.33 -4.06
C GLY A 373 44.94 -3.58 -2.74
N GLY A 374 45.66 -2.46 -2.75
CA GLY A 374 45.90 -1.63 -1.57
C GLY A 374 44.64 -1.01 -0.93
N ASN A 375 44.83 -0.09 0.03
CA ASN A 375 43.75 0.48 0.86
C ASN A 375 42.74 1.39 0.13
N GLN A 376 42.89 1.67 -1.17
CA GLN A 376 42.06 2.63 -1.92
C GLN A 376 41.17 1.93 -2.96
N THR A 377 40.43 0.89 -2.55
CA THR A 377 39.52 0.17 -3.44
C THR A 377 38.06 0.39 -3.09
N CYS A 378 37.26 0.63 -4.12
CA CYS A 378 35.82 0.84 -4.03
C CYS A 378 35.11 -0.22 -4.89
N ALA A 379 33.87 -0.58 -4.53
CA ALA A 379 33.13 -1.63 -5.23
C ALA A 379 32.36 -1.10 -6.44
N VAL A 380 32.34 -1.87 -7.51
CA VAL A 380 31.55 -1.62 -8.73
C VAL A 380 30.73 -2.85 -9.09
N THR A 381 29.62 -2.66 -9.81
CA THR A 381 28.97 -3.78 -10.49
C THR A 381 29.71 -4.13 -11.79
N LEU A 382 29.73 -5.42 -12.13
CA LEU A 382 30.32 -5.94 -13.37
C LEU A 382 29.21 -6.32 -14.35
N MET A 383 29.41 -5.98 -15.62
CA MET A 383 28.38 -6.06 -16.67
C MET A 383 28.24 -7.43 -17.32
N ASN A 384 29.31 -8.21 -17.30
CA ASN A 384 29.38 -9.53 -17.92
C ASN A 384 29.00 -10.69 -16.98
N ASN A 385 28.67 -10.41 -15.72
CA ASN A 385 28.48 -11.42 -14.69
C ASN A 385 27.24 -11.13 -13.83
N SER A 386 26.01 -11.28 -14.34
CA SER A 386 24.76 -11.32 -13.53
C SER A 386 24.63 -10.34 -12.34
N GLY A 387 25.17 -9.11 -12.45
CA GLY A 387 25.20 -8.13 -11.36
C GLY A 387 26.21 -8.38 -10.23
N ARG A 388 27.24 -9.19 -10.46
CA ARG A 388 28.34 -9.49 -9.52
C ARG A 388 29.24 -8.28 -9.33
N TRP A 389 29.83 -8.16 -8.15
CA TRP A 389 30.66 -7.01 -7.79
C TRP A 389 32.14 -7.28 -8.04
N GLY A 390 32.83 -6.26 -8.51
CA GLY A 390 34.27 -6.18 -8.58
C GLY A 390 34.79 -5.04 -7.71
N TYR A 391 36.11 -4.99 -7.48
CA TYR A 391 36.76 -3.81 -6.92
C TYR A 391 37.55 -3.04 -7.98
N ARG A 392 37.58 -1.72 -7.83
CA ARG A 392 38.34 -0.77 -8.67
C ARG A 392 39.01 0.28 -7.80
N LYS A 393 39.99 1.01 -8.34
CA LYS A 393 40.61 2.13 -7.60
C LYS A 393 39.57 3.24 -7.46
N CYS A 394 39.42 3.80 -6.26
CA CYS A 394 38.39 4.79 -5.98
C CYS A 394 38.51 6.09 -6.80
N ASP A 395 39.71 6.37 -7.32
CA ASP A 395 40.02 7.55 -8.14
C ASP A 395 39.64 7.38 -9.62
N GLU A 396 39.12 6.20 -10.02
CA GLU A 396 38.59 6.01 -11.38
C GLU A 396 37.23 6.71 -11.55
N GLU A 397 37.02 7.38 -12.68
CA GLU A 397 35.75 8.04 -12.98
C GLU A 397 34.75 7.06 -13.62
N ARG A 398 33.55 6.93 -13.05
CA ARG A 398 32.51 6.02 -13.56
C ARG A 398 31.11 6.59 -13.37
N PRO A 399 30.11 6.06 -14.10
CA PRO A 399 28.71 6.24 -13.74
C PRO A 399 28.46 5.66 -12.36
N PHE A 400 27.42 6.12 -11.67
CA PHE A 400 27.16 5.72 -10.29
C PHE A 400 25.68 5.67 -9.99
N PHE A 401 25.29 4.79 -9.07
CA PHE A 401 23.94 4.78 -8.55
C PHE A 401 23.85 5.57 -7.26
N CYS A 402 22.98 6.57 -7.26
CA CYS A 402 22.43 7.09 -6.02
C CYS A 402 21.18 6.29 -5.66
N TYR A 403 20.83 6.27 -4.38
CA TYR A 403 19.48 5.88 -3.97
C TYR A 403 18.77 7.02 -3.28
N TYR A 404 17.44 6.97 -3.29
CA TYR A 404 16.61 7.76 -2.39
C TYR A 404 16.01 6.85 -1.33
N ASN A 405 16.10 7.29 -0.09
CA ASN A 405 15.10 6.91 0.90
C ASN A 405 13.86 7.77 0.67
N LYS A 406 12.70 7.24 1.02
CA LYS A 406 11.41 7.90 0.88
C LYS A 406 11.20 9.12 1.80
N ALA A 407 12.26 9.73 2.35
CA ALA A 407 12.23 10.87 3.26
C ALA A 407 13.42 11.85 3.04
N ILE A 408 13.11 13.12 2.76
CA ILE A 408 14.09 14.19 2.48
C ILE A 408 13.88 15.40 3.38
N LEU A 409 14.96 16.04 3.82
CA LEU A 409 14.90 17.28 4.62
C LEU A 409 14.83 18.50 3.72
N ILE A 410 13.88 19.40 3.99
CA ILE A 410 13.75 20.69 3.32
C ILE A 410 14.23 21.81 4.25
N HIS A 411 15.26 22.53 3.80
CA HIS A 411 15.91 23.64 4.54
C HIS A 411 15.15 24.98 4.40
N GLN A 412 13.82 24.95 4.42
CA GLN A 412 12.97 26.14 4.42
C GLN A 412 12.23 26.25 5.74
N ASN A 413 12.03 27.47 6.25
CA ASN A 413 11.31 27.70 7.50
C ASN A 413 9.84 28.01 7.19
N LYS A 414 8.96 27.02 7.34
CA LYS A 414 7.54 27.12 7.01
C LYS A 414 6.64 26.71 8.17
N THR A 415 5.42 27.25 8.20
CA THR A 415 4.35 26.76 9.08
C THR A 415 4.02 25.33 8.72
N TRP A 416 3.39 24.56 9.62
CA TRP A 416 3.09 23.16 9.32
C TRP A 416 2.21 23.01 8.07
N LYS A 417 1.20 23.87 7.91
CA LYS A 417 0.31 23.86 6.74
C LYS A 417 1.05 24.22 5.45
N ASP A 418 1.93 25.22 5.48
CA ASP A 418 2.73 25.61 4.32
C ASP A 418 3.78 24.55 3.96
N ALA A 419 4.35 23.89 4.97
CA ALA A 419 5.28 22.77 4.80
C ALA A 419 4.57 21.57 4.15
N GLN A 420 3.37 21.25 4.61
CA GLN A 420 2.52 20.21 4.02
C GLN A 420 2.18 20.52 2.56
N ALA A 421 1.72 21.74 2.28
CA ALA A 421 1.41 22.18 0.92
C ALA A 421 2.66 22.10 0.02
N TYR A 422 3.82 22.54 0.51
CA TYR A 422 5.08 22.43 -0.22
C TYR A 422 5.42 20.96 -0.52
N CYS A 423 5.33 20.07 0.46
CA CYS A 423 5.61 18.65 0.24
C CYS A 423 4.64 18.02 -0.76
N ARG A 424 3.36 18.38 -0.73
CA ARG A 424 2.36 17.89 -1.70
C ARG A 424 2.53 18.44 -3.12
N GLU A 425 3.10 19.63 -3.24
CA GLU A 425 3.35 20.26 -4.54
C GLU A 425 4.66 19.77 -5.18
N HIS A 426 5.70 19.55 -4.38
CA HIS A 426 7.06 19.27 -4.87
C HIS A 426 7.51 17.82 -4.66
N HIS A 427 6.85 17.10 -3.75
CA HIS A 427 7.17 15.73 -3.31
C HIS A 427 5.86 14.94 -3.15
N ASN A 428 5.70 14.07 -2.15
CA ASN A 428 4.42 13.41 -1.87
C ASN A 428 3.62 14.08 -0.73
N ASP A 429 4.09 13.98 0.51
CA ASP A 429 3.49 14.68 1.66
C ASP A 429 4.55 14.90 2.77
N LEU A 430 4.18 15.41 3.94
CA LEU A 430 5.06 15.36 5.11
C LEU A 430 5.30 13.90 5.53
N VAL A 431 6.51 13.59 6.02
CA VAL A 431 6.87 12.22 6.39
C VAL A 431 6.04 11.70 7.56
N SER A 432 5.52 10.47 7.42
CA SER A 432 4.86 9.76 8.51
C SER A 432 5.85 8.82 9.19
N ALA A 433 6.25 9.12 10.44
CA ALA A 433 7.28 8.36 11.15
C ALA A 433 6.68 7.20 11.95
N HIS A 434 6.06 6.24 11.27
CA HIS A 434 5.23 5.22 11.91
C HIS A 434 5.92 3.86 12.13
N SER A 435 7.25 3.82 12.08
CA SER A 435 8.05 2.65 12.45
C SER A 435 9.42 3.09 12.98
N GLU A 436 10.09 2.20 13.72
CA GLU A 436 11.44 2.47 14.23
C GLU A 436 12.44 2.76 13.10
N GLU A 437 12.25 2.13 11.95
CA GLU A 437 13.09 2.36 10.78
C GLU A 437 12.90 3.77 10.20
N ILE A 438 11.65 4.21 9.98
CA ILE A 438 11.37 5.56 9.49
C ILE A 438 11.85 6.59 10.50
N GLN A 439 11.67 6.30 11.79
CA GLN A 439 12.22 7.14 12.84
C GLN A 439 13.73 7.28 12.68
N ARG A 440 14.52 6.20 12.57
CA ARG A 440 15.99 6.29 12.36
C ARG A 440 16.36 7.17 11.15
N TRP A 441 15.57 7.14 10.08
CA TRP A 441 15.77 8.01 8.93
C TRP A 441 15.45 9.48 9.26
N VAL A 442 14.31 9.72 9.89
CA VAL A 442 13.91 11.03 10.41
C VAL A 442 15.00 11.60 11.31
N GLU A 443 15.58 10.82 12.22
CA GLU A 443 16.70 11.21 13.09
C GLU A 443 17.94 11.62 12.28
N ALA A 444 18.34 10.79 11.31
CA ALA A 444 19.49 11.04 10.46
C ALA A 444 19.33 12.32 9.63
N ARG A 445 18.09 12.68 9.27
CA ARG A 445 17.76 13.92 8.55
C ARG A 445 17.68 15.10 9.51
N ALA A 446 16.96 14.95 10.63
CA ALA A 446 16.74 16.00 11.61
C ALA A 446 18.06 16.59 12.12
N LYS A 447 19.10 15.76 12.34
CA LYS A 447 20.46 16.22 12.72
C LYS A 447 21.06 17.27 11.79
N ARG A 448 20.68 17.27 10.51
CA ARG A 448 21.15 18.23 9.50
C ARG A 448 20.35 19.52 9.46
N SER A 449 19.24 19.59 10.20
CA SER A 449 18.36 20.75 10.25
C SER A 449 19.04 22.00 10.81
N SER A 450 18.62 23.15 10.30
CA SER A 450 18.98 24.46 10.88
C SER A 450 18.09 24.86 12.05
N THR A 451 16.87 24.29 12.14
CA THR A 451 15.91 24.55 13.20
C THR A 451 16.02 23.52 14.34
N PRO A 452 15.73 23.89 15.60
CA PRO A 452 15.85 22.98 16.75
C PRO A 452 14.84 21.82 16.73
N HIS A 453 13.75 21.98 15.98
CA HIS A 453 12.76 20.95 15.71
C HIS A 453 12.49 20.89 14.21
N VAL A 454 11.96 19.75 13.73
CA VAL A 454 11.68 19.52 12.32
C VAL A 454 10.28 18.96 12.15
N TRP A 455 9.47 19.55 11.26
CA TRP A 455 8.09 19.07 11.08
C TRP A 455 8.02 17.66 10.52
N LEU A 456 7.09 16.91 11.10
CA LEU A 456 6.63 15.62 10.61
C LEU A 456 5.16 15.73 10.16
N GLY A 457 4.66 14.71 9.50
CA GLY A 457 3.28 14.59 9.06
C GLY A 457 2.28 14.29 10.19
N LEU A 458 2.59 14.60 11.44
CA LEU A 458 1.76 14.26 12.59
C LEU A 458 0.87 15.46 12.94
N ARG A 459 -0.44 15.25 13.03
CA ARG A 459 -1.42 16.31 13.32
C ARG A 459 -2.42 15.86 14.37
N TYR A 460 -2.79 16.78 15.25
CA TYR A 460 -3.81 16.55 16.26
C TYR A 460 -5.18 17.06 15.80
N THR A 461 -6.23 16.28 16.08
CA THR A 461 -7.62 16.69 15.89
C THR A 461 -8.33 16.86 17.23
N CYS A 462 -8.84 18.06 17.46
CA CYS A 462 -9.55 18.45 18.67
C CYS A 462 -10.94 17.82 18.79
N THR A 463 -11.59 17.51 17.66
CA THR A 463 -12.94 16.93 17.64
C THR A 463 -12.94 15.47 18.04
N LEU A 464 -11.88 14.74 17.67
CA LEU A 464 -11.75 13.31 17.95
C LEU A 464 -10.75 13.02 19.07
N ASN A 465 -10.02 14.04 19.56
CA ASN A 465 -8.98 13.90 20.59
C ASN A 465 -7.91 12.85 20.21
N ILE A 466 -7.48 12.86 18.94
CA ILE A 466 -6.48 11.90 18.44
C ILE A 466 -5.38 12.60 17.64
N TRP A 467 -4.20 11.98 17.65
CA TRP A 467 -3.12 12.25 16.71
C TRP A 467 -3.25 11.33 15.51
N PHE A 468 -2.99 11.85 14.32
CA PHE A 468 -2.99 11.06 13.09
C PHE A 468 -1.91 11.55 12.13
N TRP A 469 -1.43 10.63 11.30
CA TRP A 469 -0.47 10.93 10.24
C TRP A 469 -1.18 11.44 8.98
N VAL A 470 -0.52 12.31 8.22
CA VAL A 470 -1.03 12.83 6.94
C VAL A 470 -1.18 11.74 5.87
N SER A 471 -0.48 10.61 6.02
CA SER A 471 -0.69 9.41 5.20
C SER A 471 -2.04 8.73 5.45
N GLY A 472 -2.75 9.08 6.53
CA GLY A 472 -3.97 8.39 6.95
C GLY A 472 -3.73 7.04 7.62
N GLU A 473 -2.47 6.63 7.78
CA GLU A 473 -2.10 5.40 8.46
C GLU A 473 -2.39 5.51 9.96
N ALA A 474 -3.07 4.50 10.50
CA ALA A 474 -3.21 4.28 11.93
C ALA A 474 -1.99 3.49 12.42
N THR A 475 -1.30 3.97 13.47
CA THR A 475 0.05 3.46 13.76
C THR A 475 0.30 3.35 15.25
N CYS A 476 0.91 2.24 15.64
CA CYS A 476 1.22 1.92 17.02
C CYS A 476 2.61 2.32 17.48
N TYR A 477 3.49 2.59 16.52
CA TYR A 477 4.80 3.12 16.82
C TYR A 477 4.67 4.55 17.37
N HIS A 478 5.26 4.78 18.54
CA HIS A 478 5.34 6.12 19.11
C HIS A 478 6.74 6.41 19.64
N ASN A 479 7.24 7.62 19.36
CA ASN A 479 8.50 8.11 19.93
C ASN A 479 8.34 9.45 20.65
N TRP A 480 7.21 9.66 21.33
CA TRP A 480 6.92 10.91 22.05
C TRP A 480 7.94 11.21 23.15
N ALA A 481 8.27 12.50 23.29
CA ALA A 481 9.03 12.99 24.43
C ALA A 481 8.15 12.93 25.70
N PRO A 482 8.74 12.72 26.90
CA PRO A 482 7.97 12.71 28.14
C PRO A 482 7.06 13.93 28.27
N GLY A 483 5.77 13.71 28.53
CA GLY A 483 4.76 14.78 28.66
C GLY A 483 4.13 15.26 27.36
N ASN A 484 4.47 14.67 26.20
CA ASN A 484 3.84 14.94 24.91
C ASN A 484 2.97 13.75 24.46
N GLY A 485 1.97 13.99 23.62
CA GLY A 485 1.23 12.93 22.90
C GLY A 485 0.18 12.14 23.70
N THR A 486 0.15 12.28 25.03
CA THR A 486 -0.74 11.50 25.93
C THR A 486 -1.78 12.33 26.67
N VAL A 487 -1.76 13.65 26.52
CA VAL A 487 -2.67 14.59 27.19
C VAL A 487 -3.57 15.25 26.14
N THR A 488 -4.83 15.54 26.47
CA THR A 488 -5.70 16.36 25.62
C THR A 488 -5.00 17.69 25.34
N GLU A 489 -4.72 17.97 24.07
CA GLU A 489 -4.01 19.19 23.71
C GLU A 489 -4.95 20.41 23.77
N ASP A 490 -4.44 21.57 24.21
CA ASP A 490 -5.23 22.80 24.29
C ASP A 490 -5.54 23.34 22.89
N CYS A 491 -6.78 23.14 22.47
CA CYS A 491 -7.32 23.59 21.19
C CYS A 491 -7.95 24.99 21.23
N GLY A 492 -7.95 25.68 22.36
CA GLY A 492 -9.02 26.64 22.66
C GLY A 492 -8.65 27.98 23.26
N ARG A 493 -7.40 28.23 23.68
CA ARG A 493 -7.03 29.57 24.20
C ARG A 493 -6.18 30.44 23.27
N THR A 494 -5.57 29.87 22.24
CA THR A 494 -4.58 30.58 21.39
C THR A 494 -4.90 30.58 19.89
N GLY A 495 -5.88 29.79 19.42
CA GLY A 495 -6.29 29.74 18.00
C GLY A 495 -5.33 29.00 17.06
N ALA A 496 -4.22 28.43 17.57
CA ALA A 496 -3.25 27.65 16.80
C ALA A 496 -3.50 26.13 16.96
N GLY A 497 -3.48 25.39 15.85
CA GLY A 497 -3.57 23.93 15.86
C GLY A 497 -2.31 23.29 16.45
N ARG A 498 -2.37 21.99 16.77
CA ARG A 498 -1.23 21.23 17.31
C ARG A 498 -0.72 20.21 16.31
N THR A 499 0.58 20.22 16.11
CA THR A 499 1.27 19.41 15.10
C THR A 499 2.56 18.84 15.68
N GLY A 500 2.95 17.66 15.20
CA GLY A 500 4.12 16.96 15.71
C GLY A 500 5.39 17.35 14.98
N ALA A 501 6.45 17.57 15.74
CA ALA A 501 7.81 17.76 15.24
C ALA A 501 8.77 16.79 15.93
N VAL A 502 9.90 16.51 15.30
CA VAL A 502 11.00 15.75 15.91
C VAL A 502 12.07 16.70 16.42
N GLU A 503 12.65 16.40 17.59
CA GLU A 503 13.83 17.11 18.09
C GLU A 503 15.05 16.89 17.19
N LYS A 504 15.73 17.98 16.81
CA LYS A 504 16.98 17.91 16.04
C LYS A 504 18.08 17.20 16.82
N ASP A 505 18.19 17.50 18.10
CA ASP A 505 19.23 17.03 19.01
C ASP A 505 18.61 16.18 20.13
N GLY A 506 19.43 15.49 20.93
CA GLY A 506 18.94 14.66 22.03
C GLY A 506 18.52 13.26 21.59
N ARG A 507 17.33 12.80 22.02
CA ARG A 507 16.80 11.46 21.71
C ARG A 507 15.92 11.44 20.45
N HIS A 508 15.81 12.57 19.75
CA HIS A 508 14.96 12.73 18.57
C HIS A 508 13.52 12.32 18.82
N GLN A 509 12.98 12.69 19.97
CA GLN A 509 11.62 12.34 20.33
C GLN A 509 10.64 13.33 19.67
N TRP A 510 9.39 12.90 19.56
CA TRP A 510 8.32 13.73 19.01
C TRP A 510 7.80 14.69 20.07
N VAL A 511 7.53 15.92 19.66
CA VAL A 511 6.98 16.98 20.50
C VAL A 511 5.77 17.62 19.84
N SER A 512 4.81 18.06 20.65
CA SER A 512 3.65 18.84 20.20
C SER A 512 4.03 20.32 20.15
N LEU A 513 3.91 20.93 18.96
CA LEU A 513 4.16 22.36 18.76
C LEU A 513 2.95 23.03 18.08
N PRO A 514 2.77 24.36 18.27
CA PRO A 514 1.77 25.12 17.53
C PRO A 514 2.03 25.07 16.01
N ASP A 515 0.99 24.88 15.21
CA ASP A 515 1.06 24.81 13.74
C ASP A 515 1.57 26.10 13.08
N THR A 516 1.61 27.19 13.84
CA THR A 516 2.13 28.52 13.45
C THR A 516 3.65 28.65 13.50
N GLU A 517 4.36 27.73 14.17
CA GLU A 517 5.83 27.75 14.24
C GLU A 517 6.46 27.53 12.86
N LYS A 518 7.62 28.16 12.60
CA LYS A 518 8.32 28.04 11.32
C LYS A 518 9.56 27.16 11.45
N LEU A 519 9.46 25.93 10.99
CA LEU A 519 10.52 24.93 11.10
C LEU A 519 10.98 24.43 9.72
N ASN A 520 12.18 23.85 9.66
CA ASN A 520 12.51 22.91 8.59
C ASN A 520 11.59 21.69 8.70
N PHE A 521 11.45 20.94 7.62
CA PHE A 521 10.46 19.87 7.54
C PHE A 521 10.94 18.73 6.65
N ILE A 522 10.46 17.52 6.92
CA ILE A 522 10.84 16.34 6.15
C ILE A 522 9.65 15.92 5.29
N CYS A 523 9.85 15.89 3.97
CA CYS A 523 8.87 15.39 3.03
C CYS A 523 9.10 13.91 2.75
N SER A 524 8.02 13.17 2.52
CA SER A 524 8.04 11.87 1.88
C SER A 524 8.20 12.03 0.37
N THR A 525 8.91 11.09 -0.27
CA THR A 525 9.17 11.14 -1.72
C THR A 525 8.61 9.95 -2.50
N SER A 526 7.89 9.04 -1.84
CA SER A 526 7.08 8.02 -2.52
C SER A 526 5.60 8.34 -2.37
N ASN A 527 4.87 8.21 -3.47
CA ASN A 527 3.43 7.97 -3.43
C ASN A 527 3.12 6.58 -2.86
#